data_AF-A0A142XRG9-F1
#
_entry.id   AF-A0A142XRG9-F1
#
_cell.length_a   1.000
_cell.length_b   1.000
_cell.length_c   1.000
_cell.angle_alpha   90.00
_cell.angle_beta   90.00
_cell.angle_gamma   90.00
#
_symmetry.space_group_name_H-M   'P 1'
#
loop_
_entity.id
_entity.type
_entity.pdbx_description
1 polymer ?
#
loop_
_entity_poly.entity_id
_entity_poly.type
_entity_poly.pdbx_seq_one_letter_code
_entity_poly.pdbx_strand_id
1 'polypeptide(L)' 'MSNASETPQTVVTPVRGGIVCPRCKGNDWGTAKVRKHPGRVMRVRTCRGCFLRVRTRETIEAVISGPDR' A
#
# COMPACT_ATOMS: atom_id res chain seq x y z
N MET A 1 -11.11 -34.37 -29.10
CA MET A 1 -10.98 -32.91 -29.31
C MET A 1 -11.85 -32.23 -28.26
N SER A 2 -11.25 -31.64 -27.22
CA SER A 2 -11.97 -30.81 -26.24
C SER A 2 -11.06 -29.67 -25.83
N ASN A 3 -11.29 -28.50 -26.42
CA ASN A 3 -10.56 -27.27 -26.12
C ASN A 3 -11.02 -26.75 -24.76
N ALA A 4 -10.10 -26.69 -23.81
CA ALA A 4 -10.28 -25.96 -22.57
C ALA A 4 -10.13 -24.47 -22.87
N SER A 5 -11.21 -23.70 -22.69
CA SER A 5 -11.17 -22.25 -22.74
C SER A 5 -10.50 -21.73 -21.46
N GLU A 6 -9.20 -21.49 -21.53
CA GLU A 6 -8.47 -20.78 -20.48
C GLU A 6 -8.88 -19.30 -20.50
N THR A 7 -9.62 -18.89 -19.49
CA THR A 7 -9.82 -17.47 -19.20
C THR A 7 -8.47 -16.84 -18.86
N PRO A 8 -8.10 -15.69 -19.46
CA PRO A 8 -6.87 -15.02 -19.10
C PRO A 8 -7.00 -14.52 -17.65
N GLN A 9 -6.28 -15.16 -16.74
CA GLN A 9 -6.13 -14.66 -15.38
C GLN A 9 -5.30 -13.39 -15.44
N THR A 10 -5.94 -12.23 -15.29
CA THR A 10 -5.23 -10.95 -15.10
C THR A 10 -4.39 -11.08 -13.83
N VAL A 11 -3.09 -11.32 -14.01
CA VAL A 11 -2.12 -11.32 -12.91
C VAL A 11 -2.05 -9.90 -12.38
N VAL A 12 -2.86 -9.60 -11.36
CA VAL A 12 -2.75 -8.38 -10.57
C VAL A 12 -1.44 -8.52 -9.80
N THR A 13 -0.34 -8.11 -10.43
CA THR A 13 0.94 -7.98 -9.74
C THR A 13 0.69 -6.99 -8.62
N PRO A 14 0.79 -7.37 -7.34
CA PRO A 14 0.62 -6.41 -6.27
C PRO A 14 1.70 -5.36 -6.46
N VAL A 15 1.30 -4.17 -6.89
CA VAL A 15 2.18 -3.02 -6.94
C VAL A 15 2.68 -2.88 -5.51
N ARG A 16 3.93 -3.30 -5.25
CA ARG A 16 4.62 -3.08 -3.98
C ARG A 16 4.99 -1.60 -3.91
N GLY A 17 4.00 -0.72 -4.09
CA GLY A 17 4.05 0.72 -3.98
C GLY A 17 4.10 1.10 -2.51
N GLY A 18 5.19 0.73 -1.86
CA GLY A 18 5.52 1.21 -0.53
C GLY A 18 6.17 2.59 -0.62
N ILE A 19 5.99 3.38 0.43
CA ILE A 19 6.72 4.64 0.64
C ILE A 19 8.22 4.35 0.57
N VAL A 20 8.99 5.14 -0.19
CA VAL A 20 10.45 4.98 -0.30
C VAL A 20 11.14 5.72 0.85
N CYS A 21 12.16 5.11 1.46
CA CYS A 21 12.97 5.77 2.48
C CYS A 21 13.71 6.97 1.87
N PRO A 22 13.53 8.20 2.39
CA PRO A 22 14.17 9.37 1.81
C PRO A 22 15.70 9.33 1.95
N ARG A 23 16.21 8.59 2.95
CA ARG A 23 17.65 8.43 3.22
C ARG A 23 18.29 7.34 2.35
N CYS A 24 17.90 6.06 2.53
CA CYS A 24 18.59 4.94 1.87
C CYS A 24 17.90 4.41 0.61
N LYS A 25 16.77 5.00 0.20
CA LYS A 25 15.96 4.58 -0.96
C LYS A 25 15.39 3.15 -0.90
N GLY A 26 15.60 2.43 0.19
CA GLY A 26 14.91 1.16 0.45
C GLY A 26 13.42 1.35 0.75
N ASN A 27 12.64 0.28 0.63
CA ASN A 27 11.19 0.25 0.85
C ASN A 27 10.77 -0.65 2.03
N ASP A 28 11.74 -1.16 2.80
CA ASP A 28 11.48 -2.00 3.97
C ASP A 28 11.29 -1.16 5.24
N TRP A 29 10.11 -1.30 5.86
CA TRP A 29 9.67 -0.50 7.01
C TRP A 29 9.09 -1.38 8.11
N GLY A 30 9.59 -1.21 9.34
CA GLY A 30 8.86 -1.59 10.55
C GLY A 30 7.83 -0.51 10.92
N THR A 31 6.63 -0.90 11.33
CA THR A 31 5.62 0.06 11.85
C THR A 31 5.56 -0.05 13.37
N ALA A 32 5.83 1.06 14.07
CA ALA A 32 5.93 1.06 15.54
C ALA A 32 4.65 1.57 16.21
N LYS A 33 3.97 2.56 15.62
CA LYS A 33 2.73 3.14 16.17
C LYS A 33 1.79 3.51 15.04
N VAL A 34 0.50 3.23 15.22
CA VAL A 34 -0.58 3.60 14.30
C VAL A 34 -1.62 4.40 15.06
N ARG A 35 -2.02 5.55 14.54
CA ARG A 35 -3.15 6.35 15.03
C ARG A 35 -4.14 6.54 13.89
N LYS A 36 -5.38 6.11 14.10
CA LYS A 36 -6.48 6.28 13.14
C LYS A 36 -7.24 7.55 13.48
N HIS A 37 -7.55 8.34 12.46
CA HIS A 37 -8.45 9.48 12.55
C HIS A 37 -9.50 9.35 11.43
N PRO A 38 -10.66 10.01 11.52
CA PRO A 38 -11.60 10.06 10.41
C PRO A 38 -10.91 10.53 9.12
N GLY A 39 -11.01 9.72 8.04
CA GLY A 39 -10.42 9.99 6.73
C GLY A 39 -8.89 9.89 6.62
N ARG A 40 -8.15 9.60 7.70
CA ARG A 40 -6.68 9.50 7.64
C ARG A 40 -6.06 8.55 8.67
N VAL A 41 -4.93 7.95 8.31
CA VAL A 41 -4.10 7.12 9.19
C VAL A 41 -2.73 7.73 9.33
N MET A 42 -2.30 7.93 10.58
CA MET A 42 -0.95 8.36 10.90
C MET A 42 -0.15 7.14 11.35
N ARG A 43 1.02 6.91 10.74
CA ARG A 43 1.94 5.83 11.16
C ARG A 43 3.31 6.38 11.49
N VAL A 44 3.94 5.82 12.51
CA VAL A 44 5.38 6.00 12.74
C VAL A 44 6.07 4.75 12.22
N ARG A 45 6.92 4.94 11.22
CA ARG A 45 7.65 3.87 10.53
C ARG A 45 9.15 4.03 10.79
N THR A 46 9.86 2.91 10.88
CA THR A 46 11.32 2.86 11.00
C THR A 46 11.85 2.07 9.80
N CYS A 47 12.72 2.69 9.00
CA CYS A 47 13.34 1.99 7.87
C CYS A 47 14.26 0.91 8.42
N ARG A 48 14.12 -0.33 7.96
CA ARG A 48 14.96 -1.45 8.45
C ARG A 48 16.39 -1.41 7.92
N GLY A 49 16.62 -0.76 6.77
CA GLY A 49 17.96 -0.65 6.18
C GLY A 49 18.84 0.45 6.78
N CYS A 50 18.26 1.58 7.22
CA CYS A 50 19.05 2.72 7.73
C CYS A 50 18.53 3.33 9.04
N PHE A 51 17.59 2.66 9.70
CA PHE A 51 17.00 3.02 10.99
C PHE A 51 16.36 4.42 11.08
N LEU A 52 16.11 5.05 9.93
CA LEU A 52 15.43 6.35 9.89
C LEU A 52 13.98 6.18 10.36
N ARG A 53 13.59 6.98 11.35
CA ARG A 53 12.20 7.07 11.81
C ARG A 53 11.49 8.19 11.08
N VAL A 54 10.34 7.87 10.48
CA VAL A 54 9.48 8.83 9.77
C VAL A 54 8.06 8.73 10.31
N ARG A 55 7.32 9.84 10.20
CA ARG A 55 5.89 9.89 10.43
C ARG A 55 5.19 10.03 9.08
N THR A 56 4.36 9.06 8.72
CA THR A 56 3.58 9.09 7.48
C THR A 56 2.13 9.43 7.79
N ARG A 57 1.53 10.25 6.93
CA ARG A 57 0.10 10.56 6.89
C ARG A 57 -0.46 9.93 5.62
N GLU A 58 -1.35 8.97 5.79
CA GLU A 58 -2.05 8.26 4.72
C GLU A 58 -3.50 8.74 4.72
N THR A 59 -3.98 9.29 3.61
CA THR A 59 -5.40 9.61 3.43
C THR A 59 -6.12 8.35 2.96
N ILE A 60 -7.29 8.05 3.53
CA ILE A 60 -8.13 6.95 3.07
C ILE A 60 -9.26 7.58 2.24
N GLU A 61 -9.21 7.38 0.94
CA GLU A 61 -10.29 7.76 0.02
C GLU A 61 -11.06 6.49 -0.36
N ALA A 62 -12.37 6.51 -0.19
CA ALA A 62 -13.26 5.46 -0.66
C ALA A 62 -13.90 5.94 -1.95
N VAL A 63 -13.53 5.32 -3.08
CA VAL A 63 -14.26 5.49 -4.33
C VAL A 63 -15.40 4.48 -4.30
N ILE A 64 -16.59 4.95 -3.92
CA ILE A 64 -17.81 4.16 -4.04
C ILE A 64 -18.31 4.41 -5.47
N SER A 65 -17.95 3.54 -6.40
CA SER A 65 -18.66 3.46 -7.67
C SER A 65 -20.07 2.96 -7.36
N GLY A 66 -21.01 3.88 -7.14
CA GLY A 66 -22.43 3.55 -7.14
C GLY A 66 -22.84 3.02 -8.52
N PRO A 67 -23.83 2.13 -8.62
CA PRO A 67 -24.44 1.87 -9.92
C PRO A 67 -25.04 3.18 -10.44
N ASP A 68 -24.66 3.59 -11.65
CA ASP A 68 -25.40 4.59 -12.43
C ASP A 68 -26.83 4.06 -12.63
N ARG A 69 -27.75 4.34 -11.70
CA ARG A 69 -29.20 4.16 -11.86
C ARG A 69 -29.98 5.13 -10.99
#